data_AF-A0A438CHV3-F1
#
_entry.id   AF-A0A438CHV3-F1
#
_cell.length_a   1.000
_cell.length_b   1.000
_cell.length_c   1.000
_cell.angle_alpha   90.00
_cell.angle_beta   90.00
_cell.angle_gamma   90.00
#
_symmetry.space_group_name_H-M   'P 1'
#
loop_
_entity.id
_entity.type
_entity.pdbx_description
1 polymer ?
#
loop_
_entity_poly.entity_id
_entity_poly.type
_entity_poly.pdbx_seq_one_letter_code
_entity_poly.pdbx_strand_id
1 'polypeptide(L)' 'MEKKVFLLPFSSVILLLHYWVTCLTLAVSLTNLADEYALLALKAHITYDSQGILATNWSSTTSYCNWFGVSCNATMED' A
#
# COMPACT_ATOMS: atom_id res chain seq x y z
N MET A 1 -37.26 2.81 27.26
CA MET A 1 -37.00 2.46 25.83
C MET A 1 -35.85 3.30 25.25
N GLU A 2 -35.15 4.10 26.07
CA GLU A 2 -34.15 5.07 25.60
C GLU A 2 -32.74 4.52 25.37
N LYS A 3 -32.40 3.34 25.92
CA LYS A 3 -31.04 2.78 25.78
C LYS A 3 -30.66 2.45 24.33
N LYS A 4 -31.62 2.00 23.52
CA LYS A 4 -31.38 1.72 22.09
C LYS A 4 -31.18 3.01 21.29
N VAL A 5 -32.00 4.03 21.54
CA VAL A 5 -31.93 5.33 20.84
C VAL A 5 -30.57 6.02 21.07
N PHE A 6 -30.03 5.92 22.28
CA PHE A 6 -28.70 6.48 22.58
C PHE A 6 -27.55 5.68 21.97
N LEU A 7 -27.69 4.37 21.77
CA LEU A 7 -26.65 3.50 21.18
C LEU A 7 -26.62 3.56 19.63
N LEU A 8 -27.73 3.93 18.99
CA LEU A 8 -27.82 4.08 17.54
C LEU A 8 -26.85 5.13 16.94
N PRO A 9 -26.69 6.34 17.49
CA PRO A 9 -25.71 7.30 16.97
C PRO A 9 -24.27 6.83 17.18
N PHE A 10 -23.96 6.19 18.33
CA PHE A 10 -22.63 5.62 18.56
C PHE A 10 -22.30 4.51 17.55
N SER A 11 -23.23 3.58 17.30
CA SER A 11 -23.08 2.53 16.29
C SER A 11 -22.88 3.11 14.88
N SER A 12 -23.63 4.16 14.54
CA SER A 12 -23.55 4.83 13.23
C SER A 12 -22.21 5.54 13.03
N VAL A 13 -21.71 6.24 14.05
CA VAL A 13 -20.38 6.90 14.02
C VAL A 13 -19.26 5.87 13.88
N ILE A 14 -19.33 4.76 14.63
CA ILE A 14 -18.37 3.67 14.53
C ILE A 14 -18.36 3.09 13.10
N LEU A 15 -19.54 2.84 12.51
CA LEU A 15 -19.64 2.32 11.15
C LEU A 15 -19.04 3.27 10.11
N LEU A 16 -19.30 4.57 10.24
CA LEU A 16 -18.73 5.60 9.35
C LEU A 16 -17.21 5.68 9.47
N LEU A 17 -16.66 5.61 10.68
CA LEU A 17 -15.21 5.56 10.91
C LEU A 17 -14.59 4.31 10.27
N HIS A 18 -15.21 3.14 10.43
CA HIS A 18 -14.72 1.92 9.81
C HIS A 18 -14.74 2.04 8.28
N TYR A 19 -15.83 2.55 7.70
CA TYR A 19 -15.93 2.76 6.27
C TYR A 19 -14.83 3.69 5.74
N TRP A 20 -14.60 4.82 6.42
CA TRP A 20 -13.54 5.77 6.06
C TRP A 20 -12.17 5.09 6.09
N VAL A 21 -11.82 4.43 7.19
CA VAL A 21 -10.52 3.75 7.35
C VAL A 21 -10.35 2.70 6.25
N THR A 22 -11.37 1.89 5.96
CA THR A 22 -11.28 0.88 4.90
C THR A 22 -11.12 1.47 3.50
N CYS A 23 -11.70 2.64 3.24
CA CYS A 23 -11.56 3.33 1.96
C CYS A 23 -10.14 3.89 1.79
N LEU A 24 -9.60 4.50 2.85
CA LEU A 24 -8.24 5.02 2.87
C LEU A 24 -7.20 3.90 2.71
N THR A 25 -7.35 2.78 3.43
CA THR A 25 -6.43 1.64 3.30
C THR A 25 -6.45 1.04 1.91
N LEU A 26 -7.62 0.95 1.28
CA LEU A 26 -7.75 0.47 -0.10
C LEU A 26 -7.06 1.40 -1.10
N ALA A 27 -7.20 2.73 -0.94
CA ALA A 27 -6.54 3.69 -1.81
C ALA A 27 -5.01 3.57 -1.75
N VAL A 28 -4.43 3.49 -0.55
CA VAL A 28 -2.98 3.26 -0.36
C VAL A 28 -2.54 1.89 -0.89
N SER A 29 -3.39 0.88 -0.78
CA SER A 29 -3.14 -0.48 -1.29
C SER A 29 -3.29 -0.61 -2.82
N LEU A 30 -3.79 0.41 -3.51
CA LEU A 30 -3.83 0.45 -4.97
C LEU A 30 -2.63 1.20 -5.52
N THR A 31 -2.19 2.27 -4.86
CA THR A 31 -1.02 3.05 -5.28
C THR A 31 0.27 2.23 -5.11
N ASN A 32 0.43 1.52 -4.00
CA ASN A 32 1.60 0.66 -3.78
C ASN A 32 1.71 -0.47 -4.82
N LEU A 33 0.58 -0.99 -5.30
CA LEU A 33 0.49 -2.05 -6.30
C LEU A 33 0.89 -1.52 -7.68
N ALA A 34 0.45 -0.31 -8.02
CA ALA A 34 0.83 0.36 -9.26
C ALA A 34 2.35 0.63 -9.31
N ASP A 35 2.93 1.09 -8.20
CA ASP A 35 4.38 1.32 -8.08
C ASP A 35 5.17 0.01 -8.23
N GLU A 36 4.74 -1.06 -7.56
CA GLU A 36 5.35 -2.38 -7.69
C GLU A 36 5.32 -2.89 -9.13
N TYR A 37 4.16 -2.80 -9.81
CA TYR A 37 4.04 -3.20 -11.22
C TYR A 37 4.92 -2.36 -12.15
N ALA A 38 5.02 -1.05 -11.91
CA ALA A 38 5.88 -0.17 -12.70
C ALA A 38 7.36 -0.56 -12.56
N LEU A 39 7.80 -0.88 -11.33
CA LEU A 39 9.17 -1.36 -11.08
C LEU A 39 9.43 -2.73 -11.72
N LEU A 40 8.46 -3.65 -11.70
CA LEU A 40 8.59 -4.93 -12.39
C LEU A 40 8.66 -4.78 -13.92
N ALA A 41 7.87 -3.86 -14.49
CA ALA A 41 7.96 -3.52 -15.91
C ALA A 41 9.33 -2.93 -16.26
N LEU A 42 9.86 -2.03 -15.42
CA LEU A 42 11.21 -1.50 -15.55
C LEU A 42 12.26 -2.63 -15.51
N LYS A 43 12.17 -3.53 -14.53
CA LYS A 43 13.04 -4.71 -14.43
C LYS A 43 13.04 -5.53 -15.72
N ALA A 44 11.88 -5.76 -16.33
CA ALA A 44 11.77 -6.53 -17.59
C ALA A 44 12.43 -5.83 -18.79
N HIS A 45 12.52 -4.49 -18.77
CA HIS A 45 13.16 -3.70 -19.82
C HIS A 45 14.67 -3.54 -19.65
N ILE A 46 15.22 -3.81 -18.46
CA ILE A 46 16.66 -3.76 -18.23
C ILE A 46 17.28 -5.07 -18.73
N THR A 47 17.89 -5.01 -19.92
CA THR A 47 18.50 -6.18 -20.58
C THR A 47 19.94 -6.47 -20.11
N TYR A 48 20.56 -5.53 -19.39
CA TYR A 48 21.93 -5.65 -18.90
C TYR A 48 21.97 -5.50 -17.36
N ASP A 49 22.06 -6.63 -16.68
CA ASP A 49 22.25 -6.73 -15.23
C ASP A 49 23.56 -7.48 -14.93
N SER A 50 24.69 -6.77 -15.03
CA SER A 50 26.03 -7.38 -14.96
C SER A 50 26.32 -8.08 -13.62
N GLN A 51 25.61 -7.71 -12.55
CA GLN A 51 25.81 -8.24 -11.21
C GLN A 51 24.64 -9.13 -10.74
N GLY A 52 23.59 -9.31 -11.55
CA GLY A 52 22.41 -10.08 -11.17
C GLY A 52 21.62 -9.46 -10.00
N ILE A 53 21.82 -8.18 -9.72
CA ILE A 53 21.23 -7.50 -8.55
C ILE A 53 19.72 -7.39 -8.74
N LEU A 54 19.27 -7.02 -9.95
CA LEU A 54 17.84 -6.92 -10.25
C LEU A 54 17.19 -8.31 -10.24
N ALA A 55 17.90 -9.33 -10.73
CA ALA A 55 17.40 -10.70 -10.72
C ALA A 55 17.18 -11.24 -9.29
N THR A 56 18.12 -10.98 -8.39
CA THR A 56 18.15 -11.57 -7.02
C THR A 56 17.44 -10.73 -5.96
N ASN A 57 17.50 -9.40 -6.05
CA ASN A 57 17.00 -8.51 -5.01
C ASN A 57 15.58 -7.98 -5.28
N TRP A 58 15.25 -7.68 -6.54
CA TRP A 58 13.91 -7.23 -6.92
C TRP A 58 12.96 -8.43 -7.03
N SER A 59 12.54 -8.94 -5.87
CA SER A 59 11.73 -10.15 -5.68
C SER A 59 10.44 -9.84 -4.92
N SER A 60 9.36 -10.58 -5.21
CA SER A 60 8.06 -10.47 -4.52
C SER A 60 8.06 -11.00 -3.08
N THR A 61 9.18 -11.57 -2.62
CA THR A 61 9.34 -12.06 -1.24
C THR A 61 9.48 -10.95 -0.21
N THR A 62 9.83 -9.74 -0.64
CA THR A 62 10.02 -8.56 0.22
C THR A 62 9.33 -7.36 -0.41
N SER A 63 8.86 -6.40 0.41
CA SER A 63 8.32 -5.13 -0.10
C SER A 63 9.29 -4.45 -1.08
N TYR A 64 8.76 -3.89 -2.17
CA TYR A 64 9.54 -3.22 -3.20
C TYR A 64 10.36 -2.03 -2.65
N CYS A 65 9.95 -1.43 -1.53
CA CYS A 65 10.70 -0.36 -0.86
C CYS A 65 12.04 -0.82 -0.28
N ASN A 66 12.23 -2.14 -0.10
CA ASN A 66 13.49 -2.72 0.34
C ASN A 66 14.37 -3.17 -0.82
N TRP A 67 13.92 -3.01 -2.06
CA TRP A 67 14.71 -3.36 -3.22
C TRP A 67 15.90 -2.40 -3.38
N PHE A 68 17.03 -2.95 -3.77
CA PHE A 68 18.27 -2.21 -3.95
C PHE A 68 18.09 -1.08 -4.97
N GLY A 69 18.41 0.14 -4.57
CA GLY A 69 18.27 1.34 -5.40
C GLY A 69 16.86 1.93 -5.43
N VAL A 70 15.87 1.31 -4.79
CA VAL A 70 14.54 1.89 -4.60
C VAL A 70 14.53 2.67 -3.28
N SER A 71 13.97 3.88 -3.30
CA SER A 71 13.73 4.67 -2.10
C SER A 71 12.28 5.09 -2.10
N CYS A 72 11.52 4.57 -1.13
CA CYS A 72 10.14 4.98 -0.92
C CYS A 72 10.10 6.21 -0.03
N ASN A 73 9.32 7.21 -0.44
CA ASN A 73 8.88 8.21 0.49
C ASN A 73 7.71 7.63 1.28
N ALA A 74 7.88 7.45 2.59
CA ALA A 74 6.74 7.26 3.47
C ALA A 74 6.08 8.63 3.59
N THR A 75 5.22 8.99 2.64
CA THR A 75 4.31 10.12 2.82
C THR A 75 3.34 9.73 3.93
N MET A 76 3.77 9.84 5.19
CA MET A 76 2.88 10.36 6.20
C MET A 76 2.71 11.83 5.84
N GLU A 77 1.48 12.15 5.48
CA GLU A 77 0.93 13.47 5.23
C GLU A 77 1.48 14.48 6.25
N ASP A 78 2.21 15.49 5.77
CA ASP A 78 2.23 16.82 6.39
C ASP A 78 0.92 17.53 6.01
#